data_AF-N1JGT9-F1
#
_entry.id   AF-N1JGT9-F1
#
_cell.length_a   1.000
_cell.length_b   1.000
_cell.length_c   1.000
_cell.angle_alpha   90.00
_cell.angle_beta   90.00
_cell.angle_gamma   90.00
#
_symmetry.space_group_name_H-M   'P 1'
#
loop_
_entity.id
_entity.type
_entity.pdbx_description
1 polymer ?
#
loop_
_entity_poly.entity_id
_entity_poly.type
_entity_poly.pdbx_seq_one_letter_code
_entity_poly.pdbx_strand_id
1 'polypeptide(L)'
;MESYLAKRPLIRILDFFRATYYSFFTTPCDTVFAKPKTSTNYLDPVRNLILCFSTYISDAELFPNTSDNINSRLRIIRHRIEFNSFDLAPFEPLASLILSNATDIEVWNSLLQLIDTLESIFATQDEKVKNPAAKSIFRRAGTTQDCTEQKMEKLKLLLRRELHGSVYLNVQGFWKKYFTNKLWVEDCVDLAKEFVKRSAEDDLKFPEKPTEKLVWDWMEAVEKKIFLSPSETCTSSTTASSSTSGEKEGHFNKTQFRTTKASEFDGGQTARQVDYFIKRRGLPASNLHHWRDVLVVGEFTESTETVFMDKFLQLSVLMRELFFAQPLRQFAHGFHLFKKSLLLWVYDRSGPYCGSFIDIGKSPQTLVYVMAAYMSMSDAELGLDPHIKYEAHQITVTLEVPGPEKEREFKLSPEPDALQTSLVSQGN
;
A
#
# COMPACT_ATOMS: atom_id res chain seq x y z
N MET A 1 -10.35 -32.44 -1.36
CA MET A 1 -9.35 -32.24 -2.43
C MET A 1 -9.28 -33.43 -3.39
N GLU A 2 -9.16 -34.68 -2.89
CA GLU A 2 -9.10 -35.87 -3.76
C GLU A 2 -10.27 -35.98 -4.76
N SER A 3 -11.50 -35.72 -4.31
CA SER A 3 -12.69 -35.68 -5.17
C SER A 3 -12.69 -34.55 -6.21
N TYR A 4 -11.90 -33.48 -5.97
CA TYR A 4 -11.73 -32.37 -6.90
C TYR A 4 -10.64 -32.69 -7.93
N LEU A 5 -9.49 -33.21 -7.49
CA LEU A 5 -8.41 -33.67 -8.37
C LEU A 5 -8.90 -34.77 -9.33
N ALA A 6 -9.78 -35.66 -8.87
CA ALA A 6 -10.42 -36.66 -9.73
C ALA A 6 -11.29 -36.05 -10.85
N LYS A 7 -11.89 -34.88 -10.62
CA LYS A 7 -12.72 -34.16 -11.60
C LYS A 7 -11.91 -33.18 -12.46
N ARG A 8 -10.78 -32.69 -11.95
CA ARG A 8 -9.89 -31.72 -12.59
C ARG A 8 -8.43 -32.13 -12.38
N PRO A 9 -7.94 -33.10 -13.16
CA PRO A 9 -6.57 -33.60 -12.99
C PRO A 9 -5.52 -32.52 -13.28
N LEU A 10 -4.37 -32.63 -12.63
CA LEU A 10 -3.25 -31.68 -12.76
C LEU A 10 -2.47 -31.86 -14.06
N ILE A 11 -2.80 -32.87 -14.87
CA ILE A 11 -2.05 -33.33 -16.04
C ILE A 11 -1.50 -32.21 -16.93
N ARG A 12 -2.30 -31.17 -17.23
CA ARG A 12 -1.87 -30.03 -18.06
C ARG A 12 -0.75 -29.22 -17.43
N ILE A 13 -0.81 -28.99 -16.12
CA ILE A 13 0.22 -28.26 -15.37
C ILE A 13 1.50 -29.09 -15.33
N LEU A 14 1.37 -30.39 -15.09
CA LEU A 14 2.50 -31.31 -14.98
C LEU A 14 3.22 -31.48 -16.31
N ASP A 15 2.50 -31.63 -17.41
CA ASP A 15 3.06 -31.74 -18.76
C ASP A 15 3.78 -30.45 -19.18
N PHE A 16 3.19 -29.29 -18.84
CA PHE A 16 3.83 -28.00 -19.11
C PHE A 16 5.15 -27.85 -18.33
N PHE A 17 5.18 -28.28 -17.07
CA PHE A 17 6.43 -28.30 -16.29
C PHE A 17 7.45 -29.25 -16.89
N ARG A 18 7.08 -30.47 -17.30
CA ARG A 18 8.02 -31.41 -17.94
C ARG A 18 8.62 -30.82 -19.21
N ALA A 19 7.77 -30.27 -20.09
CA ALA A 19 8.22 -29.67 -21.34
C ALA A 19 9.21 -28.52 -21.10
N THR A 20 8.89 -27.62 -20.17
CA THR A 20 9.77 -26.50 -19.81
C THR A 20 11.04 -27.02 -19.13
N TYR A 21 10.95 -27.93 -18.16
CA TYR A 21 12.11 -28.53 -17.49
C TYR A 21 13.11 -29.12 -18.49
N TYR A 22 12.67 -29.95 -19.44
CA TYR A 22 13.57 -30.55 -20.44
C TYR A 22 14.16 -29.53 -21.42
N SER A 23 13.51 -28.38 -21.61
CA SER A 23 14.08 -27.27 -22.39
C SER A 23 15.25 -26.60 -21.68
N PHE A 24 15.23 -26.52 -20.34
CA PHE A 24 16.20 -25.77 -19.54
C PHE A 24 17.22 -26.64 -18.80
N PHE A 25 16.97 -27.93 -18.61
CA PHE A 25 17.85 -28.85 -17.87
C PHE A 25 18.25 -30.07 -18.70
N THR A 26 19.49 -30.51 -18.50
CA THR A 26 20.03 -31.72 -19.15
C THR A 26 19.66 -32.95 -18.32
N THR A 27 19.11 -33.97 -18.96
CA THR A 27 18.78 -35.25 -18.34
C THR A 27 19.48 -36.40 -19.05
N PRO A 28 19.89 -37.47 -18.34
CA PRO A 28 19.72 -37.70 -16.90
C PRO A 28 20.70 -36.88 -16.03
N CYS A 29 20.30 -36.56 -14.80
CA CYS A 29 21.11 -35.87 -13.79
C CYS A 29 20.84 -36.47 -12.40
N ASP A 30 21.88 -36.53 -11.56
CA ASP A 30 21.81 -37.21 -10.25
C ASP A 30 20.93 -36.47 -9.24
N THR A 31 20.86 -35.14 -9.34
CA THR A 31 19.97 -34.27 -8.56
C THR A 31 19.16 -33.37 -9.50
N VAL A 32 17.91 -33.09 -9.11
CA VAL A 32 17.01 -32.30 -9.94
C VAL A 32 17.48 -30.85 -9.91
N PHE A 33 17.59 -30.23 -11.09
CA PHE A 33 18.19 -28.90 -11.34
C PHE A 33 19.73 -28.78 -11.38
N ALA A 34 20.51 -29.85 -11.21
CA ALA A 34 21.98 -29.72 -11.17
C ALA A 34 22.67 -29.32 -12.49
N LYS A 35 22.04 -29.58 -13.64
CA LYS A 35 22.66 -29.37 -14.97
C LYS A 35 21.81 -28.43 -15.84
N PRO A 36 21.71 -27.13 -15.52
CA PRO A 36 21.03 -26.17 -16.38
C PRO A 36 21.78 -26.04 -17.72
N LYS A 37 21.03 -25.99 -18.83
CA LYS A 37 21.55 -25.82 -20.18
C LYS A 37 21.99 -24.37 -20.45
N THR A 38 21.44 -23.42 -19.71
CA THR A 38 21.70 -21.99 -19.83
C THR A 38 21.90 -21.36 -18.45
N SER A 39 22.77 -20.35 -18.36
CA SER A 39 22.95 -19.56 -17.12
C SER A 39 21.85 -18.53 -16.91
N THR A 40 21.11 -18.20 -17.97
CA THR A 40 19.93 -17.32 -17.93
C THR A 40 18.65 -18.15 -17.97
N ASN A 41 17.60 -17.68 -17.29
CA ASN A 41 16.24 -18.24 -17.37
C ASN A 41 16.05 -19.68 -16.83
N TYR A 42 17.05 -20.28 -16.19
CA TYR A 42 16.94 -21.62 -15.59
C TYR A 42 15.92 -21.71 -14.44
N LEU A 43 15.46 -20.57 -13.91
CA LEU A 43 14.39 -20.48 -12.89
C LEU A 43 12.98 -20.54 -13.49
N ASP A 44 12.85 -20.37 -14.81
CA ASP A 44 11.55 -20.24 -15.48
C ASP A 44 10.65 -21.48 -15.33
N PRO A 45 11.16 -22.74 -15.37
CA PRO A 45 10.31 -23.90 -15.12
C PRO A 45 9.59 -23.84 -13.77
N VAL A 46 10.28 -23.40 -12.71
CA VAL A 46 9.70 -23.29 -11.37
C VAL A 46 8.76 -22.09 -11.24
N ARG A 47 9.12 -20.94 -11.83
CA ARG A 47 8.23 -19.76 -11.86
C ARG A 47 6.91 -20.07 -12.56
N ASN A 48 7.01 -20.75 -13.70
CA ASN A 48 5.86 -21.20 -14.48
C ASN A 48 5.02 -22.23 -13.71
N LEU A 49 5.65 -23.17 -13.01
CA LEU A 49 4.94 -24.14 -12.19
C LEU A 49 4.06 -23.47 -11.12
N ILE A 50 4.65 -22.52 -10.36
CA ILE A 50 3.93 -21.79 -9.31
C ILE A 50 2.83 -20.90 -9.90
N LEU A 51 3.08 -20.27 -11.05
CA LEU A 51 2.06 -19.52 -11.79
C LEU A 51 0.87 -20.43 -12.17
N CYS A 52 1.13 -21.59 -12.76
CA CYS A 52 0.09 -22.52 -13.17
C CYS A 52 -0.74 -23.04 -11.99
N PHE A 53 -0.11 -23.36 -10.85
CA PHE A 53 -0.84 -23.73 -9.64
C PHE A 53 -1.69 -22.58 -9.08
N SER A 54 -1.16 -21.35 -9.08
CA SER A 54 -1.90 -20.16 -8.65
C SER A 54 -3.15 -19.93 -9.50
N THR A 55 -3.05 -20.06 -10.83
CA THR A 55 -4.20 -19.96 -11.74
C THR A 55 -5.20 -21.10 -11.51
N TYR A 56 -4.72 -22.34 -11.43
CA TYR A 56 -5.57 -23.52 -11.20
C TYR A 56 -6.41 -23.42 -9.92
N ILE A 57 -5.83 -22.87 -8.85
CA ILE A 57 -6.52 -22.68 -7.57
C ILE A 57 -7.47 -21.48 -7.61
N SER A 58 -7.14 -20.44 -8.37
CA SER A 58 -8.03 -19.28 -8.57
C SER A 58 -9.28 -19.65 -9.35
N ASP A 59 -9.16 -20.55 -10.34
CA ASP A 59 -10.28 -21.06 -11.14
C ASP A 59 -11.15 -22.10 -10.38
N ALA A 60 -10.82 -22.39 -9.12
CA ALA A 60 -11.44 -23.43 -8.29
C ALA A 60 -12.51 -22.89 -7.31
N GLU A 61 -13.23 -21.80 -7.64
CA GLU A 61 -14.17 -20.98 -6.83
C GLU A 61 -15.30 -21.68 -6.01
N LEU A 62 -15.19 -22.96 -5.60
CA LEU A 62 -16.27 -23.71 -4.95
C LEU A 62 -15.92 -24.45 -3.64
N PHE A 63 -14.83 -24.11 -2.93
CA PHE A 63 -14.57 -24.67 -1.58
C PHE A 63 -14.35 -23.59 -0.52
N PRO A 64 -15.33 -23.33 0.36
CA PRO A 64 -15.15 -22.46 1.50
C PRO A 64 -14.18 -23.08 2.51
N ASN A 65 -13.28 -22.25 3.05
CA ASN A 65 -12.36 -22.50 4.18
C ASN A 65 -11.00 -23.19 3.91
N THR A 66 -10.68 -23.63 2.70
CA THR A 66 -9.31 -24.14 2.37
C THR A 66 -8.69 -23.47 1.14
N SER A 67 -9.51 -23.03 0.19
CA SER A 67 -9.08 -22.38 -1.06
C SER A 67 -8.51 -20.98 -0.83
N ASP A 68 -9.18 -20.15 -0.02
CA ASP A 68 -8.77 -18.74 0.19
C ASP A 68 -7.40 -18.61 0.85
N ASN A 69 -7.08 -19.52 1.78
CA ASN A 69 -5.78 -19.53 2.44
C ASN A 69 -4.66 -19.92 1.46
N ILE A 70 -4.79 -21.06 0.75
CA ILE A 70 -3.74 -21.54 -0.17
C ILE A 70 -3.54 -20.57 -1.33
N ASN A 71 -4.61 -19.99 -1.89
CA ASN A 71 -4.50 -19.03 -2.99
C ASN A 71 -3.70 -17.79 -2.56
N SER A 72 -4.03 -17.24 -1.38
CA SER A 72 -3.30 -16.09 -0.83
C SER A 72 -1.81 -16.38 -0.59
N ARG A 73 -1.50 -17.55 -0.04
CA ARG A 73 -0.11 -18.02 0.22
C ARG A 73 0.68 -18.20 -1.07
N LEU A 74 0.09 -18.83 -2.09
CA LEU A 74 0.72 -18.98 -3.41
C LEU A 74 0.92 -17.66 -4.14
N ARG A 75 0.00 -16.70 -4.01
CA ARG A 75 0.19 -15.34 -4.57
C ARG A 75 1.42 -14.66 -3.94
N ILE A 76 1.61 -14.81 -2.62
CA ILE A 76 2.79 -14.28 -1.91
C ILE A 76 4.08 -14.96 -2.38
N ILE A 77 4.09 -16.29 -2.43
CA ILE A 77 5.26 -17.07 -2.88
C ILE A 77 5.61 -16.71 -4.32
N ARG A 78 4.62 -16.71 -5.23
CA ARG A 78 4.78 -16.30 -6.62
C ARG A 78 5.44 -14.93 -6.72
N HIS A 79 4.93 -13.96 -5.98
CA HIS A 79 5.50 -12.61 -5.97
C HIS A 79 6.96 -12.61 -5.49
N ARG A 80 7.27 -13.35 -4.42
CA ARG A 80 8.65 -13.42 -3.89
C ARG A 80 9.62 -14.07 -4.88
N ILE A 81 9.24 -15.13 -5.60
CA ILE A 81 10.13 -15.84 -6.54
C ILE A 81 10.23 -15.19 -7.93
N GLU A 82 9.23 -14.39 -8.31
CA GLU A 82 9.23 -13.65 -9.57
C GLU A 82 10.29 -12.53 -9.56
N PHE A 83 10.49 -11.90 -8.39
CA PHE A 83 11.30 -10.68 -8.27
C PHE A 83 12.57 -10.80 -7.42
N ASN A 84 12.82 -11.95 -6.78
CA ASN A 84 14.05 -12.20 -6.02
C ASN A 84 14.83 -13.40 -6.56
N SER A 85 16.13 -13.45 -6.27
CA SER A 85 16.91 -14.68 -6.38
C SER A 85 16.47 -15.67 -5.30
N PHE A 86 16.24 -16.93 -5.66
CA PHE A 86 15.86 -17.98 -4.73
C PHE A 86 16.61 -19.28 -5.04
N ASP A 87 16.74 -20.13 -4.02
CA ASP A 87 17.32 -21.46 -4.17
C ASP A 87 16.27 -22.42 -4.77
N LEU A 88 16.71 -23.29 -5.69
CA LEU A 88 15.89 -24.32 -6.28
C LEU A 88 15.77 -25.58 -5.40
N ALA A 89 16.65 -25.75 -4.40
CA ALA A 89 16.64 -26.91 -3.51
C ALA A 89 15.27 -27.21 -2.85
N PRO A 90 14.49 -26.22 -2.36
CA PRO A 90 13.16 -26.49 -1.81
C PRO A 90 12.19 -27.10 -2.83
N PHE A 91 12.37 -26.83 -4.12
CA PHE A 91 11.51 -27.30 -5.21
C PHE A 91 11.88 -28.70 -5.71
N GLU A 92 13.04 -29.22 -5.32
CA GLU A 92 13.57 -30.51 -5.77
C GLU A 92 12.61 -31.68 -5.52
N PRO A 93 11.97 -31.82 -4.33
CA PRO A 93 11.04 -32.92 -4.06
C PRO A 93 9.81 -32.89 -4.97
N LEU A 94 9.21 -31.71 -5.15
CA LEU A 94 8.05 -31.53 -6.01
C LEU A 94 8.41 -31.81 -7.48
N ALA A 95 9.52 -31.25 -7.96
CA ALA A 95 9.98 -31.46 -9.33
C ALA A 95 10.29 -32.93 -9.61
N SER A 96 10.90 -33.64 -8.65
CA SER A 96 11.18 -35.08 -8.75
C SER A 96 9.89 -35.90 -8.93
N LEU A 97 8.86 -35.63 -8.12
CA LEU A 97 7.56 -36.30 -8.22
C LEU A 97 6.89 -36.06 -9.58
N ILE A 98 6.97 -34.83 -10.10
CA ILE A 98 6.41 -34.51 -11.42
C ILE A 98 7.15 -35.26 -12.53
N LEU A 99 8.49 -35.30 -12.47
CA LEU A 99 9.33 -35.98 -13.46
C LEU A 99 9.20 -37.51 -13.41
N SER A 100 8.95 -38.08 -12.23
CA SER A 100 8.74 -39.52 -12.05
C SER A 100 7.30 -39.98 -12.32
N ASN A 101 6.41 -39.09 -12.79
CA ASN A 101 4.99 -39.36 -13.03
C ASN A 101 4.22 -39.84 -11.78
N ALA A 102 4.47 -39.20 -10.63
CA ALA A 102 3.69 -39.42 -9.41
C ALA A 102 2.20 -39.03 -9.60
N THR A 103 1.35 -39.50 -8.68
CA THR A 103 -0.09 -39.21 -8.71
C THR A 103 -0.39 -37.74 -8.40
N ASP A 104 -1.53 -37.22 -8.89
CA ASP A 104 -1.96 -35.85 -8.61
C ASP A 104 -2.08 -35.54 -7.12
N ILE A 105 -2.43 -36.55 -6.30
CA ILE A 105 -2.55 -36.43 -4.85
C ILE A 105 -1.16 -36.26 -4.21
N GLU A 106 -0.18 -37.05 -4.63
CA GLU A 106 1.21 -36.93 -4.14
C GLU A 106 1.82 -35.57 -4.53
N VAL A 107 1.61 -35.15 -5.77
CA VAL A 107 2.07 -33.83 -6.26
C VAL A 107 1.40 -32.70 -5.48
N TRP A 108 0.09 -32.80 -5.21
CA TRP A 108 -0.64 -31.81 -4.44
C TRP A 108 -0.13 -31.72 -2.99
N ASN A 109 0.09 -32.85 -2.33
CA ASN A 109 0.62 -32.87 -0.96
C ASN A 109 2.05 -32.30 -0.90
N SER A 110 2.88 -32.61 -1.90
CA SER A 110 4.22 -32.03 -2.02
C SER A 110 4.18 -30.52 -2.26
N LEU A 111 3.21 -30.00 -3.03
CA LEU A 111 3.00 -28.57 -3.19
C LEU A 111 2.68 -27.89 -1.84
N LEU A 112 1.83 -28.48 -1.01
CA LEU A 112 1.52 -27.93 0.32
C LEU A 112 2.77 -27.86 1.21
N GLN A 113 3.56 -28.93 1.23
CA GLN A 113 4.83 -28.96 1.97
C GLN A 113 5.85 -27.95 1.46
N LEU A 114 5.91 -27.76 0.14
CA LEU A 114 6.75 -26.73 -0.48
C LEU A 114 6.32 -25.33 -0.03
N ILE A 115 5.02 -25.05 -0.01
CA ILE A 115 4.49 -23.76 0.46
C ILE A 115 4.91 -23.52 1.92
N ASP A 116 4.69 -24.49 2.80
CA ASP A 116 5.09 -24.39 4.22
C ASP A 116 6.61 -24.14 4.36
N THR A 117 7.42 -24.87 3.58
CA THR A 117 8.89 -24.76 3.60
C THR A 117 9.36 -23.39 3.12
N LEU A 118 8.80 -22.88 2.01
CA LEU A 118 9.16 -21.58 1.48
C LEU A 118 8.77 -20.46 2.44
N GLU A 119 7.61 -20.54 3.08
CA GLU A 119 7.21 -19.59 4.12
C GLU A 119 8.16 -19.61 5.32
N SER A 120 8.60 -20.78 5.77
CA SER A 120 9.59 -20.90 6.85
C SER A 120 10.95 -20.32 6.45
N ILE A 121 11.40 -20.53 5.20
CA ILE A 121 12.64 -19.95 4.68
C ILE A 121 12.54 -18.43 4.63
N PHE A 122 11.40 -17.92 4.16
CA PHE A 122 11.13 -16.49 4.12
C PHE A 122 11.12 -15.87 5.51
N ALA A 123 10.48 -16.51 6.49
CA ALA A 123 10.48 -16.05 7.88
C ALA A 123 11.90 -16.03 8.50
N THR A 124 12.72 -17.05 8.23
CA THR A 124 14.10 -17.10 8.76
C THR A 124 15.06 -16.14 8.07
N GLN A 125 14.84 -15.83 6.78
CA GLN A 125 15.55 -14.74 6.10
C GLN A 125 15.19 -13.40 6.73
N ASP A 126 13.91 -13.19 7.04
CA ASP A 126 13.41 -11.97 7.69
C ASP A 126 13.94 -11.84 9.16
N GLU A 127 14.19 -12.96 9.86
CA GLU A 127 14.83 -12.97 11.20
C GLU A 127 16.35 -12.76 11.17
N LYS A 128 17.10 -13.33 10.21
CA LYS A 128 18.56 -13.12 10.11
C LYS A 128 18.93 -11.66 9.81
N VAL A 129 18.02 -10.88 9.24
CA VAL A 129 18.17 -9.43 9.04
C VAL A 129 18.11 -8.65 10.36
N LYS A 130 17.55 -9.22 11.45
CA LYS A 130 17.49 -8.60 12.78
C LYS A 130 18.81 -8.64 13.57
N ASN A 131 19.83 -9.38 13.10
CA ASN A 131 21.15 -9.40 13.75
C ASN A 131 22.32 -9.01 12.82
N PRO A 132 22.45 -7.74 12.37
CA PRO A 132 23.60 -7.24 11.65
C PRO A 132 24.47 -6.29 12.52
N ALA A 133 24.52 -6.50 13.83
CA ALA A 133 25.27 -5.66 14.77
C ALA A 133 26.80 -5.61 14.51
N ALA A 134 27.34 -6.43 13.61
CA ALA A 134 28.79 -6.51 13.36
C ALA A 134 29.27 -5.99 11.99
N LYS A 135 28.41 -5.34 11.18
CA LYS A 135 28.87 -4.60 9.97
C LYS A 135 28.39 -3.15 9.88
N SER A 136 27.80 -2.62 10.96
CA SER A 136 27.46 -1.19 11.08
C SER A 136 28.68 -0.39 11.55
N ILE A 137 29.64 -0.20 10.65
CA ILE A 137 30.56 0.94 10.74
C ILE A 137 30.53 1.58 9.35
N PHE A 138 30.04 2.83 9.31
CA PHE A 138 29.81 3.71 8.15
C PHE A 138 28.53 3.39 7.35
N ARG A 139 27.54 4.28 7.25
CA ARG A 139 27.66 5.73 7.03
C ARG A 139 26.48 6.47 7.67
N ARG A 140 26.80 7.33 8.65
CA ARG A 140 26.06 8.56 8.91
C ARG A 140 26.11 9.36 7.60
N ALA A 141 25.12 9.17 6.73
CA ALA A 141 24.85 10.11 5.67
C ALA A 141 23.73 11.00 6.17
N GLY A 142 24.09 11.96 7.01
CA GLY A 142 23.41 13.25 6.87
C GLY A 142 23.56 13.60 5.40
N THR A 143 22.45 13.73 4.70
CA THR A 143 22.45 14.32 3.37
C THR A 143 23.04 15.71 3.54
N THR A 144 24.32 15.87 3.19
CA THR A 144 24.88 17.18 2.93
C THR A 144 23.93 17.89 1.97
N GLN A 145 23.71 19.18 2.26
CA GLN A 145 22.89 20.20 1.59
C GLN A 145 23.23 20.39 0.10
N ASP A 146 23.41 19.32 -0.67
CA ASP A 146 23.95 19.38 -2.02
C ASP A 146 23.51 18.16 -2.84
N CYS A 147 22.25 18.14 -3.29
CA CYS A 147 21.82 17.44 -4.50
C CYS A 147 20.36 17.80 -4.83
N THR A 148 20.14 18.98 -5.40
CA THR A 148 18.84 19.49 -5.84
C THR A 148 18.19 18.68 -6.97
N GLU A 149 18.85 17.65 -7.50
CA GLU A 149 18.32 16.78 -8.55
C GLU A 149 18.66 15.31 -8.32
N GLN A 150 18.22 14.74 -7.20
CA GLN A 150 18.09 13.28 -7.17
C GLN A 150 16.92 12.86 -8.08
N LYS A 151 17.25 12.44 -9.30
CA LYS A 151 16.32 11.78 -10.23
C LYS A 151 15.56 10.68 -9.48
N MET A 152 14.24 10.65 -9.61
CA MET A 152 13.29 9.72 -8.96
C MET A 152 13.85 8.29 -8.84
N GLU A 153 14.43 7.76 -9.91
CA GLU A 153 15.00 6.41 -9.97
C GLU A 153 16.13 6.15 -8.97
N LYS A 154 16.97 7.15 -8.69
CA LYS A 154 18.03 7.03 -7.68
C LYS A 154 17.43 6.93 -6.27
N LEU A 155 16.38 7.69 -5.98
CA LEU A 155 15.68 7.63 -4.70
C LEU A 155 14.95 6.30 -4.53
N LYS A 156 14.28 5.80 -5.59
CA LYS A 156 13.67 4.46 -5.58
C LYS A 156 14.70 3.38 -5.25
N LEU A 157 15.91 3.44 -5.83
CA LEU A 157 16.98 2.48 -5.53
C LEU A 157 17.45 2.55 -4.08
N LEU A 158 17.57 3.75 -3.51
CA LEU A 158 17.93 3.94 -2.10
C LEU A 158 16.85 3.39 -1.16
N LEU A 159 15.60 3.76 -1.40
CA LEU A 159 14.45 3.29 -0.62
C LEU A 159 14.28 1.78 -0.71
N ARG A 160 14.57 1.16 -1.86
CA ARG A 160 14.56 -0.29 -2.00
C ARG A 160 15.50 -0.99 -1.02
N ARG A 161 16.67 -0.39 -0.76
CA ARG A 161 17.65 -0.92 0.21
C ARG A 161 17.23 -0.60 1.63
N GLU A 162 16.74 0.61 1.87
CA GLU A 162 16.32 1.07 3.19
C GLU A 162 15.12 0.30 3.74
N LEU A 163 14.12 0.05 2.89
CA LEU A 163 12.88 -0.63 3.26
C LEU A 163 13.03 -2.16 3.29
N HIS A 164 14.19 -2.69 2.88
CA HIS A 164 14.43 -4.12 2.86
C HIS A 164 14.24 -4.72 4.26
N GLY A 165 13.33 -5.70 4.38
CA GLY A 165 13.00 -6.35 5.66
C GLY A 165 12.12 -5.53 6.61
N SER A 166 11.63 -4.35 6.17
CA SER A 166 10.80 -3.44 6.98
C SER A 166 9.44 -3.14 6.34
N VAL A 167 9.01 -3.98 5.37
CA VAL A 167 7.71 -3.86 4.70
C VAL A 167 6.82 -5.03 5.12
N TYR A 168 5.64 -4.73 5.65
CA TYR A 168 4.69 -5.76 6.11
C TYR A 168 3.43 -5.75 5.25
N LEU A 169 3.28 -6.77 4.43
CA LEU A 169 2.13 -6.91 3.54
C LEU A 169 1.02 -7.73 4.19
N ASN A 170 -0.24 -7.44 3.82
CA ASN A 170 -1.40 -8.22 4.23
C ASN A 170 -1.54 -8.36 5.76
N VAL A 171 -1.30 -7.27 6.49
CA VAL A 171 -1.40 -7.26 7.95
C VAL A 171 -2.84 -7.54 8.36
N GLN A 172 -3.02 -8.65 9.07
CA GLN A 172 -4.33 -9.08 9.56
C GLN A 172 -4.90 -8.04 10.52
N GLY A 173 -6.20 -7.75 10.37
CA GLY A 173 -6.89 -6.74 11.17
C GLY A 173 -6.60 -5.28 10.78
N PHE A 174 -5.85 -5.01 9.69
CA PHE A 174 -5.61 -3.64 9.21
C PHE A 174 -6.90 -2.83 9.05
N TRP A 175 -7.87 -3.38 8.30
CA TRP A 175 -9.17 -2.73 8.10
C TRP A 175 -9.89 -2.48 9.43
N LYS A 176 -9.90 -3.50 10.31
CA LYS A 176 -10.52 -3.38 11.64
C LYS A 176 -9.90 -2.25 12.47
N LYS A 177 -8.58 -2.10 12.44
CA LYS A 177 -7.84 -1.10 13.22
C LYS A 177 -8.13 0.33 12.74
N TYR A 178 -8.09 0.56 11.44
CA TYR A 178 -8.12 1.93 10.89
C TYR A 178 -9.49 2.36 10.36
N PHE A 179 -10.34 1.41 9.95
CA PHE A 179 -11.56 1.70 9.19
C PHE A 179 -12.84 1.17 9.84
N THR A 180 -12.80 0.71 11.09
CA THR A 180 -14.00 0.23 11.82
C THR A 180 -14.01 0.72 13.26
N ASN A 181 -15.18 0.64 13.92
CA ASN A 181 -15.37 1.03 15.32
C ASN A 181 -14.94 2.48 15.63
N LYS A 182 -15.17 3.39 14.68
CA LYS A 182 -14.92 4.84 14.83
C LYS A 182 -16.23 5.60 14.82
N LEU A 183 -16.24 6.79 15.43
CA LEU A 183 -17.43 7.64 15.50
C LEU A 183 -17.98 8.02 14.11
N TRP A 184 -17.10 8.17 13.13
CA TRP A 184 -17.45 8.56 11.75
C TRP A 184 -17.89 7.40 10.85
N VAL A 185 -17.87 6.14 11.33
CA VAL A 185 -18.14 4.97 10.48
C VAL A 185 -19.57 4.99 9.93
N GLU A 186 -20.56 5.35 10.74
CA GLU A 186 -21.96 5.37 10.33
C GLU A 186 -22.19 6.39 9.22
N ASP A 187 -21.66 7.61 9.38
CA ASP A 187 -21.71 8.66 8.35
C ASP A 187 -21.04 8.21 7.04
N CYS A 188 -19.89 7.56 7.12
CA CYS A 188 -19.18 7.05 5.93
C CYS A 188 -19.98 5.94 5.24
N VAL A 189 -20.65 5.07 6.00
CA VAL A 189 -21.56 4.05 5.47
C VAL A 189 -22.75 4.70 4.77
N ASP A 190 -23.34 5.75 5.35
CA ASP A 190 -24.50 6.42 4.77
C ASP A 190 -24.15 7.20 3.51
N LEU A 191 -22.98 7.84 3.46
CA LEU A 191 -22.45 8.44 2.23
C LEU A 191 -22.18 7.38 1.14
N ALA A 192 -21.64 6.22 1.52
CA ALA A 192 -21.45 5.11 0.58
C ALA A 192 -22.79 4.56 0.05
N LYS A 193 -23.82 4.45 0.90
CA LYS A 193 -25.18 4.08 0.47
C LYS A 193 -25.78 5.14 -0.44
N GLU A 194 -25.60 6.42 -0.14
CA GLU A 194 -26.08 7.52 -0.97
C GLU A 194 -25.43 7.51 -2.35
N PHE A 195 -24.12 7.26 -2.40
CA PHE A 195 -23.42 7.02 -3.65
C PHE A 195 -24.05 5.84 -4.44
N VAL A 196 -24.35 4.71 -3.79
CA VAL A 196 -24.97 3.56 -4.48
C VAL A 196 -26.33 3.91 -5.10
N LYS A 197 -27.14 4.76 -4.44
CA LYS A 197 -28.43 5.21 -5.01
C LYS A 197 -28.23 6.04 -6.29
N ARG A 198 -27.13 6.79 -6.36
CA ARG A 198 -26.83 7.77 -7.41
C ARG A 198 -25.77 7.30 -8.40
N SER A 199 -25.24 6.08 -8.26
CA SER A 199 -24.15 5.56 -9.09
C SER A 199 -24.51 5.32 -10.56
N ALA A 200 -25.80 5.47 -10.90
CA ALA A 200 -26.28 5.46 -12.28
C ALA A 200 -26.11 6.82 -12.98
N GLU A 201 -25.85 7.91 -12.25
CA GLU A 201 -25.50 9.20 -12.85
C GLU A 201 -24.16 9.08 -13.59
N ASP A 202 -24.08 9.68 -14.79
CA ASP A 202 -22.94 9.51 -15.70
C ASP A 202 -21.59 9.88 -15.08
N ASP A 203 -21.55 10.91 -14.23
CA ASP A 203 -20.34 11.39 -13.55
C ASP A 203 -20.05 10.68 -12.22
N LEU A 204 -20.99 9.89 -11.68
CA LEU A 204 -20.78 9.04 -10.50
C LEU A 204 -20.53 7.58 -10.88
N LYS A 205 -20.62 7.22 -12.16
CA LYS A 205 -20.27 5.89 -12.64
C LYS A 205 -18.75 5.74 -12.67
N PHE A 206 -18.23 4.77 -11.91
CA PHE A 206 -16.80 4.51 -11.90
C PHE A 206 -16.32 4.08 -13.30
N PRO A 207 -15.19 4.63 -13.81
CA PRO A 207 -14.76 4.41 -15.18
C PRO A 207 -14.41 2.94 -15.47
N GLU A 208 -14.83 2.44 -16.64
CA GLU A 208 -14.49 1.08 -17.09
C GLU A 208 -12.98 0.92 -17.31
N LYS A 209 -12.36 1.94 -17.91
CA LYS A 209 -10.92 2.10 -18.07
C LYS A 209 -10.44 3.25 -17.17
N PRO A 210 -10.00 2.95 -15.94
CA PRO A 210 -9.65 3.96 -14.94
C PRO A 210 -8.30 4.62 -15.26
N THR A 211 -8.30 5.60 -16.16
CA THR A 211 -7.15 6.49 -16.36
C THR A 211 -7.02 7.47 -15.20
N GLU A 212 -5.82 7.99 -14.94
CA GLU A 212 -5.58 8.93 -13.83
C GLU A 212 -6.56 10.11 -13.85
N LYS A 213 -6.75 10.71 -15.03
CA LYS A 213 -7.69 11.82 -15.22
C LYS A 213 -9.14 11.42 -14.91
N LEU A 214 -9.62 10.30 -15.44
CA LEU A 214 -11.01 9.87 -15.26
C LEU A 214 -11.30 9.48 -13.81
N VAL A 215 -10.34 8.84 -13.14
CA VAL A 215 -10.46 8.51 -11.71
C VAL A 215 -10.53 9.79 -10.88
N TRP A 216 -9.67 10.77 -11.16
CA TRP A 216 -9.73 12.06 -10.49
C TRP A 216 -11.07 12.77 -10.72
N ASP A 217 -11.51 12.90 -11.97
CA ASP A 217 -12.76 13.58 -12.32
C ASP A 217 -13.96 12.90 -11.61
N TRP A 218 -13.94 11.56 -11.48
CA TRP A 218 -14.91 10.80 -10.70
C TRP A 218 -14.83 11.09 -9.19
N MET A 219 -13.63 11.12 -8.60
CA MET A 219 -13.46 11.44 -7.17
C MET A 219 -13.95 12.86 -6.84
N GLU A 220 -13.70 13.82 -7.74
CA GLU A 220 -14.19 15.19 -7.61
C GLU A 220 -15.73 15.25 -7.67
N ALA A 221 -16.34 14.49 -8.59
CA ALA A 221 -17.79 14.36 -8.67
C ALA A 221 -18.38 13.75 -7.39
N VAL A 222 -17.76 12.70 -6.83
CA VAL A 222 -18.16 12.10 -5.55
C VAL A 222 -18.10 13.13 -4.42
N GLU A 223 -17.01 13.88 -4.26
CA GLU A 223 -16.92 14.89 -3.20
C GLU A 223 -18.00 15.97 -3.37
N LYS A 224 -18.18 16.49 -4.59
CA LYS A 224 -19.14 17.56 -4.85
C LYS A 224 -20.59 17.11 -4.66
N LYS A 225 -20.95 15.93 -5.17
CA LYS A 225 -22.34 15.45 -5.23
C LYS A 225 -22.74 14.60 -4.04
N ILE A 226 -21.81 13.93 -3.37
CA ILE A 226 -22.12 13.04 -2.25
C ILE A 226 -21.69 13.68 -0.93
N PHE A 227 -20.46 14.22 -0.84
CA PHE A 227 -19.93 14.73 0.43
C PHE A 227 -20.37 16.16 0.75
N LEU A 228 -20.58 16.98 -0.27
CA LEU A 228 -20.95 18.40 -0.13
C LEU A 228 -22.43 18.70 -0.41
N SER A 229 -23.20 17.70 -0.83
CA SER A 229 -24.63 17.92 -1.08
C SER A 229 -25.40 17.94 0.23
N PRO A 230 -26.27 18.95 0.45
CA PRO A 230 -27.13 18.97 1.63
C PRO A 230 -28.10 17.79 1.53
N SER A 231 -28.01 16.86 2.49
CA SER A 231 -29.00 15.79 2.65
C SER A 231 -30.37 16.42 2.86
N GLU A 232 -31.37 16.04 2.04
CA GLU A 232 -32.77 16.47 2.21
C GLU A 232 -33.45 15.86 3.46
N THR A 233 -32.69 15.22 4.35
CA THR A 233 -33.24 14.50 5.51
C THR A 233 -32.51 14.81 6.79
N CYS A 234 -32.89 15.90 7.47
CA CYS A 234 -33.16 15.85 8.91
C CYS A 234 -34.05 17.03 9.32
N THR A 235 -35.32 16.74 9.58
CA THR A 235 -36.25 17.68 10.21
C THR A 235 -35.99 17.66 11.72
N SER A 236 -35.49 18.77 12.27
CA SER A 236 -36.09 19.54 13.38
C SER A 236 -35.06 20.25 14.29
N SER A 237 -35.46 21.46 14.69
CA SER A 237 -34.97 22.37 15.75
C SER A 237 -33.89 23.42 15.42
N THR A 238 -34.39 24.60 14.99
CA THR A 238 -34.27 25.96 15.60
C THR A 238 -32.88 26.37 16.15
N THR A 239 -32.23 27.47 15.75
CA THR A 239 -32.70 28.87 15.73
C THR A 239 -31.73 29.72 14.89
N ALA A 240 -32.26 30.73 14.21
CA ALA A 240 -31.51 31.66 13.35
C ALA A 240 -30.48 32.51 14.11
N SER A 241 -29.31 32.71 13.49
CA SER A 241 -28.48 33.91 13.66
C SER A 241 -27.73 34.17 12.36
N SER A 242 -27.95 35.34 11.80
CA SER A 242 -27.44 35.80 10.50
C SER A 242 -26.03 36.39 10.60
N SER A 243 -25.13 35.99 9.71
CA SER A 243 -24.02 36.84 9.25
C SER A 243 -23.43 36.35 7.91
N THR A 244 -23.61 37.19 6.88
CA THR A 244 -22.71 37.51 5.75
C THR A 244 -21.73 36.46 5.20
N SER A 245 -21.99 36.07 3.94
CA SER A 245 -21.08 35.49 2.94
C SER A 245 -20.10 34.42 3.44
N GLY A 246 -20.63 33.29 3.91
CA GLY A 246 -19.86 32.08 4.16
C GLY A 246 -19.97 31.11 2.99
N GLU A 247 -18.83 30.66 2.46
CA GLU A 247 -18.75 29.43 1.67
C GLU A 247 -19.41 28.31 2.46
N LYS A 248 -20.36 27.60 1.83
CA LYS A 248 -21.18 26.57 2.49
C LYS A 248 -20.27 25.51 3.12
N GLU A 249 -20.25 25.47 4.46
CA GLU A 249 -19.52 24.49 5.26
C GLU A 249 -20.04 23.09 4.91
N GLY A 250 -19.23 22.34 4.15
CA GLY A 250 -19.51 20.94 3.84
C GLY A 250 -19.35 20.05 5.07
N HIS A 251 -19.80 18.80 4.95
CA HIS A 251 -19.71 17.79 6.03
C HIS A 251 -18.26 17.52 6.52
N PHE A 252 -17.24 17.92 5.74
CA PHE A 252 -15.83 17.70 6.05
C PHE A 252 -15.03 18.99 6.06
N ASN A 253 -14.16 19.14 7.06
CA ASN A 253 -13.14 20.19 7.12
C ASN A 253 -11.89 19.88 6.26
N LYS A 254 -11.93 18.79 5.47
CA LYS A 254 -10.87 18.34 4.56
C LYS A 254 -11.39 18.30 3.13
N THR A 255 -10.46 18.34 2.18
CA THR A 255 -10.76 18.23 0.75
C THR A 255 -9.60 17.57 0.02
N GLN A 256 -9.88 16.99 -1.14
CA GLN A 256 -8.88 16.31 -1.95
C GLN A 256 -8.29 17.24 -3.01
N PHE A 257 -7.06 16.95 -3.42
CA PHE A 257 -6.32 17.70 -4.42
C PHE A 257 -5.46 16.75 -5.27
N ARG A 258 -5.07 17.21 -6.46
CA ARG A 258 -4.03 16.64 -7.30
C ARG A 258 -3.09 17.73 -7.77
N THR A 259 -1.91 17.33 -8.22
CA THR A 259 -1.03 18.22 -8.99
C THR A 259 -0.95 17.79 -10.45
N THR A 260 -0.77 18.75 -11.34
CA THR A 260 -0.54 18.50 -12.76
C THR A 260 0.94 18.61 -13.15
N LYS A 261 1.75 19.22 -12.28
CA LYS A 261 3.19 19.38 -12.46
C LYS A 261 3.91 19.41 -11.11
N ALA A 262 5.16 18.96 -11.12
CA ALA A 262 5.98 18.89 -9.91
C ALA A 262 6.25 20.25 -9.24
N SER A 263 6.14 21.36 -10.00
CA SER A 263 6.36 22.71 -9.48
C SER A 263 5.20 23.28 -8.66
N GLU A 264 4.08 22.56 -8.57
CA GLU A 264 2.90 22.96 -7.76
C GLU A 264 3.06 22.59 -6.28
N PHE A 265 4.15 21.90 -5.93
CA PHE A 265 4.41 21.38 -4.60
C PHE A 265 5.71 21.93 -3.99
N ASP A 266 5.67 22.32 -2.73
CA ASP A 266 6.80 22.87 -1.96
C ASP A 266 6.91 22.22 -0.56
N GLY A 267 7.98 22.53 0.16
CA GLY A 267 8.25 22.04 1.51
C GLY A 267 8.87 20.65 1.56
N GLY A 268 9.14 20.06 0.41
CA GLY A 268 9.84 18.79 0.26
C GLY A 268 11.31 19.01 -0.08
N GLN A 269 12.10 17.95 0.00
CA GLN A 269 13.48 17.92 -0.48
C GLN A 269 13.58 17.99 -2.00
N THR A 270 12.52 17.56 -2.70
CA THR A 270 12.51 17.49 -4.15
C THR A 270 11.13 17.82 -4.73
N ALA A 271 11.10 18.43 -5.91
CA ALA A 271 9.85 18.72 -6.62
C ALA A 271 9.17 17.42 -7.06
N ARG A 272 7.87 17.25 -6.77
CA ARG A 272 7.12 16.01 -7.04
C ARG A 272 5.71 16.31 -7.53
N GLN A 273 5.30 15.58 -8.56
CA GLN A 273 3.89 15.45 -8.91
C GLN A 273 3.29 14.38 -8.00
N VAL A 274 2.11 14.68 -7.48
CA VAL A 274 1.29 13.84 -6.61
C VAL A 274 -0.08 13.68 -7.28
N ASP A 275 -0.46 12.43 -7.51
CA ASP A 275 -1.72 12.06 -8.18
C ASP A 275 -2.93 12.37 -7.29
N TYR A 276 -2.80 12.19 -5.98
CA TYR A 276 -3.85 12.42 -5.00
C TYR A 276 -3.30 12.77 -3.63
N PHE A 277 -3.88 13.78 -2.98
CA PHE A 277 -3.63 14.06 -1.58
C PHE A 277 -4.81 14.77 -0.91
N ILE A 278 -4.91 14.65 0.41
CA ILE A 278 -5.95 15.32 1.22
C ILE A 278 -5.30 16.40 2.09
N LYS A 279 -5.95 17.57 2.19
CA LYS A 279 -5.58 18.66 3.12
C LYS A 279 -6.80 19.21 3.86
N ARG A 280 -6.57 20.06 4.86
CA ARG A 280 -7.64 20.85 5.50
C ARG A 280 -8.15 21.94 4.54
N ARG A 281 -9.45 22.25 4.62
CA ARG A 281 -10.08 23.41 3.98
C ARG A 281 -9.68 24.69 4.71
N GLY A 282 -9.82 25.83 4.03
CA GLY A 282 -9.61 27.15 4.65
C GLY A 282 -8.15 27.49 4.99
N LEU A 283 -7.18 26.73 4.48
CA LEU A 283 -5.78 27.13 4.57
C LEU A 283 -5.54 28.40 3.73
N PRO A 284 -4.64 29.30 4.15
CA PRO A 284 -4.35 30.53 3.42
C PRO A 284 -4.03 30.23 1.96
N ALA A 285 -4.63 31.01 1.04
CA ALA A 285 -4.42 30.86 -0.39
C ALA A 285 -2.96 31.12 -0.77
N SER A 286 -2.16 30.06 -0.79
CA SER A 286 -0.88 30.02 -1.49
C SER A 286 -1.12 29.46 -2.88
N ASN A 287 -0.39 29.98 -3.87
CA ASN A 287 -0.39 29.41 -5.21
C ASN A 287 0.25 28.01 -5.26
N LEU A 288 0.96 27.60 -4.19
CA LEU A 288 1.66 26.32 -4.08
C LEU A 288 1.12 25.48 -2.92
N HIS A 289 1.04 24.17 -3.14
CA HIS A 289 0.75 23.18 -2.12
C HIS A 289 2.00 22.89 -1.29
N HIS A 290 1.92 22.93 0.05
CA HIS A 290 3.03 22.52 0.92
C HIS A 290 2.84 21.10 1.48
N TRP A 291 3.94 20.34 1.65
CA TRP A 291 3.93 18.98 2.25
C TRP A 291 3.51 18.95 3.71
N ARG A 292 3.51 20.10 4.38
CA ARG A 292 3.14 20.25 5.80
C ARG A 292 1.63 20.18 6.00
N ASP A 293 0.88 20.48 4.95
CA ASP A 293 -0.58 20.52 5.00
C ASP A 293 -1.21 19.19 4.54
N VAL A 294 -0.37 18.24 4.08
CA VAL A 294 -0.81 16.95 3.54
C VAL A 294 -1.15 15.99 4.66
N LEU A 295 -2.32 15.37 4.56
CA LEU A 295 -2.83 14.43 5.55
C LEU A 295 -2.81 12.99 5.03
N VAL A 296 -3.11 12.77 3.76
CA VAL A 296 -3.13 11.44 3.12
C VAL A 296 -2.55 11.58 1.72
N VAL A 297 -1.85 10.56 1.23
CA VAL A 297 -1.29 10.51 -0.13
C VAL A 297 -1.83 9.29 -0.87
N GLY A 298 -2.28 9.49 -2.11
CA GLY A 298 -2.72 8.42 -3.01
C GLY A 298 -1.90 8.41 -4.29
N GLU A 299 -1.66 7.22 -4.81
CA GLU A 299 -0.96 6.98 -6.08
C GLU A 299 -1.85 6.16 -7.01
N PHE A 300 -1.97 6.62 -8.25
CA PHE A 300 -2.80 5.97 -9.26
C PHE A 300 -1.93 5.25 -10.28
N THR A 301 -2.47 4.16 -10.82
CA THR A 301 -1.86 3.54 -11.98
C THR A 301 -2.88 2.86 -12.87
N GLU A 302 -2.70 3.07 -14.17
CA GLU A 302 -3.42 2.35 -15.23
C GLU A 302 -2.90 0.93 -15.41
N SER A 303 -1.80 0.56 -14.75
CA SER A 303 -1.26 -0.79 -14.77
C SER A 303 -1.90 -1.66 -13.70
N THR A 304 -1.82 -2.97 -13.91
CA THR A 304 -2.15 -3.94 -12.87
C THR A 304 -1.06 -3.99 -11.79
N GLU A 305 -1.25 -4.83 -10.77
CA GLU A 305 -0.28 -5.11 -9.70
C GLU A 305 1.11 -5.59 -10.20
N THR A 306 1.27 -5.84 -11.49
CA THR A 306 2.55 -6.18 -12.15
C THR A 306 3.62 -5.10 -12.01
N VAL A 307 3.26 -3.83 -11.84
CA VAL A 307 4.20 -2.72 -11.59
C VAL A 307 4.30 -2.35 -10.11
N PHE A 308 3.81 -3.21 -9.21
CA PHE A 308 3.67 -2.93 -7.78
C PHE A 308 4.93 -2.36 -7.14
N MET A 309 6.10 -2.95 -7.38
CA MET A 309 7.34 -2.48 -6.74
C MET A 309 7.72 -1.07 -7.16
N ASP A 310 7.53 -0.73 -8.43
CA ASP A 310 7.82 0.62 -8.93
C ASP A 310 6.89 1.65 -8.28
N LYS A 311 5.59 1.33 -8.22
CA LYS A 311 4.57 2.18 -7.61
C LYS A 311 4.70 2.29 -6.10
N PHE A 312 4.98 1.18 -5.43
CA PHE A 312 5.30 1.15 -4.00
C PHE A 312 6.49 2.05 -3.67
N LEU A 313 7.56 2.00 -4.46
CA LEU A 313 8.71 2.88 -4.28
C LEU A 313 8.35 4.34 -4.59
N GLN A 314 7.50 4.60 -5.58
CA GLN A 314 6.97 5.95 -5.86
C GLN A 314 6.20 6.52 -4.66
N LEU A 315 5.22 5.80 -4.11
CA LEU A 315 4.50 6.22 -2.90
C LEU A 315 5.47 6.39 -1.72
N SER A 316 6.47 5.51 -1.58
CA SER A 316 7.47 5.63 -0.52
C SER A 316 8.33 6.89 -0.66
N VAL A 317 8.62 7.34 -1.88
CA VAL A 317 9.26 8.65 -2.11
C VAL A 317 8.34 9.76 -1.62
N LEU A 318 7.04 9.73 -1.95
CA LEU A 318 6.10 10.75 -1.49
C LEU A 318 5.97 10.76 0.05
N MET A 319 5.93 9.59 0.67
CA MET A 319 5.91 9.46 2.14
C MET A 319 7.19 10.04 2.77
N ARG A 320 8.35 9.85 2.13
CA ARG A 320 9.60 10.46 2.58
C ARG A 320 9.53 11.99 2.54
N GLU A 321 8.95 12.58 1.50
CA GLU A 321 8.74 14.03 1.42
C GLU A 321 7.76 14.52 2.51
N LEU A 322 6.70 13.76 2.75
CA LEU A 322 5.72 14.03 3.80
C LEU A 322 6.35 14.04 5.20
N PHE A 323 7.10 12.99 5.55
CA PHE A 323 7.77 12.88 6.85
C PHE A 323 8.91 13.87 7.03
N PHE A 324 9.50 14.35 5.94
CA PHE A 324 10.48 15.41 5.97
C PHE A 324 9.83 16.75 6.35
N ALA A 325 8.69 17.08 5.74
CA ALA A 325 7.95 18.31 6.05
C ALA A 325 7.19 18.24 7.39
N GLN A 326 6.94 17.04 7.91
CA GLN A 326 6.23 16.79 9.16
C GLN A 326 7.06 15.86 10.07
N PRO A 327 8.19 16.33 10.60
CA PRO A 327 9.15 15.47 11.32
C PRO A 327 8.57 14.80 12.56
N LEU A 328 7.63 15.48 13.24
CA LEU A 328 6.99 15.01 14.47
C LEU A 328 5.76 14.11 14.22
N ARG A 329 5.46 13.82 12.96
CA ARG A 329 4.37 12.91 12.59
C ARG A 329 4.72 11.47 13.00
N GLN A 330 3.78 10.81 13.66
CA GLN A 330 3.95 9.43 14.17
C GLN A 330 3.80 8.40 13.05
N PHE A 331 2.76 8.56 12.24
CA PHE A 331 2.49 7.71 11.08
C PHE A 331 1.69 8.48 10.01
N ALA A 332 1.65 7.97 8.79
CA ALA A 332 0.92 8.57 7.68
C ALA A 332 0.13 7.51 6.91
N HIS A 333 -1.09 7.85 6.52
CA HIS A 333 -1.89 7.00 5.64
C HIS A 333 -1.57 7.29 4.18
N GLY A 334 -1.58 6.24 3.37
CA GLY A 334 -1.64 6.38 1.94
C GLY A 334 -2.33 5.21 1.28
N PHE A 335 -2.47 5.26 -0.04
CA PHE A 335 -3.07 4.16 -0.78
C PHE A 335 -2.59 4.12 -2.22
N HIS A 336 -2.72 2.95 -2.82
CA HIS A 336 -2.57 2.76 -4.25
C HIS A 336 -3.90 2.35 -4.86
N LEU A 337 -4.18 2.86 -6.05
CA LEU A 337 -5.25 2.36 -6.89
C LEU A 337 -4.67 1.76 -8.18
N PHE A 338 -4.58 0.43 -8.21
CA PHE A 338 -4.15 -0.36 -9.38
C PHE A 338 -5.37 -0.70 -10.24
N LYS A 339 -5.73 0.19 -11.18
CA LYS A 339 -7.01 0.15 -11.91
C LYS A 339 -8.23 0.09 -10.98
N LYS A 340 -8.65 -1.13 -10.63
CA LYS A 340 -9.83 -1.48 -9.83
C LYS A 340 -9.47 -2.23 -8.53
N SER A 341 -8.17 -2.37 -8.25
CA SER A 341 -7.65 -2.93 -6.99
C SER A 341 -7.14 -1.79 -6.10
N LEU A 342 -7.76 -1.60 -4.94
CA LEU A 342 -7.34 -0.65 -3.92
C LEU A 342 -6.42 -1.35 -2.91
N LEU A 343 -5.32 -0.70 -2.55
CA LEU A 343 -4.42 -1.16 -1.48
C LEU A 343 -4.13 -0.02 -0.52
N LEU A 344 -4.49 -0.21 0.75
CA LEU A 344 -4.38 0.79 1.81
C LEU A 344 -3.09 0.58 2.61
N TRP A 345 -2.38 1.67 2.89
CA TRP A 345 -1.08 1.69 3.53
C TRP A 345 -1.09 2.60 4.75
N VAL A 346 -0.32 2.20 5.76
CA VAL A 346 0.18 3.09 6.80
C VAL A 346 1.70 3.00 6.79
N TYR A 347 2.35 4.15 6.81
CA TYR A 347 3.78 4.29 6.98
C TYR A 347 4.04 4.84 8.37
N ASP A 348 4.94 4.23 9.11
CA ASP A 348 5.53 4.83 10.30
C ASP A 348 7.06 4.73 10.22
N ARG A 349 7.75 5.15 11.29
CA ARG A 349 9.21 5.13 11.34
C ARG A 349 9.80 3.72 11.42
N SER A 350 9.01 2.67 11.62
CA SER A 350 9.44 1.27 11.53
C SER A 350 9.28 0.69 10.13
N GLY A 351 8.60 1.41 9.24
CA GLY A 351 8.39 1.04 7.85
C GLY A 351 6.91 0.91 7.45
N PRO A 352 6.63 0.64 6.17
CA PRO A 352 5.27 0.58 5.66
C PRO A 352 4.61 -0.76 5.92
N TYR A 353 3.32 -0.69 6.19
CA TYR A 353 2.46 -1.86 6.27
C TYR A 353 1.11 -1.63 5.61
N CYS A 354 0.57 -2.67 4.99
CA CYS A 354 -0.68 -2.61 4.25
C CYS A 354 -1.66 -3.71 4.63
N GLY A 355 -2.93 -3.45 4.35
CA GLY A 355 -3.96 -4.49 4.36
C GLY A 355 -3.89 -5.41 3.13
N SER A 356 -4.95 -6.17 2.91
CA SER A 356 -5.16 -6.95 1.68
C SER A 356 -5.62 -6.04 0.54
N PHE A 357 -5.46 -6.50 -0.71
CA PHE A 357 -6.09 -5.86 -1.87
C PHE A 357 -7.62 -5.92 -1.77
N ILE A 358 -8.27 -4.84 -2.18
CA ILE A 358 -9.72 -4.67 -2.19
C ILE A 358 -10.17 -4.45 -3.64
N ASP A 359 -11.02 -5.33 -4.17
CA ASP A 359 -11.62 -5.17 -5.49
C ASP A 359 -12.74 -4.13 -5.44
N ILE A 360 -12.46 -2.93 -5.93
CA ILE A 360 -13.45 -1.86 -6.08
C ILE A 360 -14.17 -1.91 -7.43
N GLY A 361 -13.75 -2.79 -8.35
CA GLY A 361 -14.38 -2.96 -9.64
C GLY A 361 -15.81 -3.48 -9.54
N LYS A 362 -16.05 -4.35 -8.54
CA LYS A 362 -17.39 -4.83 -8.18
C LYS A 362 -18.09 -3.94 -7.15
N SER A 363 -17.31 -3.21 -6.35
CA SER A 363 -17.82 -2.44 -5.20
C SER A 363 -17.17 -1.05 -5.09
N PRO A 364 -17.43 -0.12 -6.04
CA PRO A 364 -16.82 1.21 -6.06
C PRO A 364 -17.19 2.05 -4.83
N GLN A 365 -18.32 1.75 -4.18
CA GLN A 365 -18.72 2.37 -2.90
C GLN A 365 -17.68 2.17 -1.78
N THR A 366 -16.81 1.15 -1.89
CA THR A 366 -15.72 0.95 -0.93
C THR A 366 -14.69 2.07 -1.02
N LEU A 367 -14.39 2.56 -2.23
CA LEU A 367 -13.49 3.70 -2.42
C LEU A 367 -14.13 4.97 -1.87
N VAL A 368 -15.43 5.18 -2.09
CA VAL A 368 -16.19 6.30 -1.51
C VAL A 368 -16.13 6.27 0.01
N TYR A 369 -16.35 5.10 0.63
CA TYR A 369 -16.21 4.92 2.07
C TYR A 369 -14.81 5.28 2.57
N VAL A 370 -13.75 4.82 1.90
CA VAL A 370 -12.37 5.13 2.28
C VAL A 370 -12.07 6.63 2.16
N MET A 371 -12.55 7.29 1.10
CA MET A 371 -12.40 8.73 0.93
C MET A 371 -13.09 9.50 2.06
N ALA A 372 -14.35 9.17 2.35
CA ALA A 372 -15.11 9.76 3.46
C ALA A 372 -14.42 9.51 4.81
N ALA A 373 -13.90 8.30 5.03
CA ALA A 373 -13.16 7.92 6.23
C ALA A 373 -11.94 8.83 6.44
N TYR A 374 -11.08 8.98 5.42
CA TYR A 374 -9.91 9.87 5.53
C TYR A 374 -10.31 11.34 5.75
N MET A 375 -11.39 11.80 5.12
CA MET A 375 -11.91 13.14 5.35
C MET A 375 -12.46 13.33 6.77
N SER A 376 -12.92 12.25 7.41
CA SER A 376 -13.50 12.25 8.76
C SER A 376 -12.49 12.02 9.89
N MET A 377 -11.38 11.30 9.63
CA MET A 377 -10.40 10.92 10.65
C MET A 377 -9.86 12.13 11.42
N SER A 378 -9.74 12.03 12.74
CA SER A 378 -9.07 13.06 13.55
C SER A 378 -7.57 13.16 13.23
N ASP A 379 -6.93 14.24 13.69
CA ASP A 379 -5.48 14.43 13.55
C ASP A 379 -4.69 13.24 14.13
N ALA A 380 -5.08 12.75 15.31
CA ALA A 380 -4.48 11.57 15.93
C ALA A 380 -4.67 10.30 15.09
N GLU A 381 -5.85 10.11 14.49
CA GLU A 381 -6.11 8.96 13.59
C GLU A 381 -5.34 9.05 12.28
N LEU A 382 -4.95 10.26 11.86
CA LEU A 382 -4.07 10.53 10.73
C LEU A 382 -2.57 10.50 11.09
N GLY A 383 -2.26 10.27 12.37
CA GLY A 383 -0.89 10.13 12.88
C GLY A 383 -0.18 11.45 13.17
N LEU A 384 -0.93 12.54 13.29
CA LEU A 384 -0.45 13.82 13.84
C LEU A 384 -0.62 13.83 15.35
N ASP A 385 0.29 14.49 16.06
CA ASP A 385 0.14 14.72 17.49
C ASP A 385 -0.82 15.92 17.71
N PRO A 386 -1.95 15.75 18.42
CA PRO A 386 -2.91 16.83 18.64
C PRO A 386 -2.35 17.98 19.48
N HIS A 387 -1.26 17.76 20.22
CA HIS A 387 -0.60 18.82 20.98
C HIS A 387 0.35 19.67 20.12
N ILE A 388 0.57 19.27 18.86
CA ILE A 388 1.46 19.95 17.92
C ILE A 388 0.63 20.68 16.87
N LYS A 389 0.75 22.01 16.86
CA LYS A 389 0.10 22.87 15.88
C LYS A 389 1.12 23.42 14.89
N TYR A 390 0.73 23.45 13.63
CA TYR A 390 1.50 24.03 12.55
C TYR A 390 0.76 25.27 12.04
N GLU A 391 1.25 26.46 12.39
CA GLU A 391 0.64 27.74 12.01
C GLU A 391 1.61 28.56 11.17
N ALA A 392 1.34 28.69 9.88
CA ALA A 392 2.11 29.49 8.92
C ALA A 392 3.62 29.19 8.87
N HIS A 393 4.43 29.73 9.77
CA HIS A 393 5.89 29.50 9.87
C HIS A 393 6.32 29.12 11.29
N GLN A 394 5.36 28.78 12.16
CA GLN A 394 5.57 28.49 13.57
C GLN A 394 5.03 27.10 13.87
N ILE A 395 5.86 26.30 14.56
CA ILE A 395 5.45 25.03 15.12
C ILE A 395 5.28 25.26 16.61
N THR A 396 4.13 24.87 17.14
CA THR A 396 3.79 25.08 18.54
C THR A 396 3.44 23.76 19.17
N VAL A 397 4.04 23.46 20.33
CA VAL A 397 3.83 22.21 21.06
C VAL A 397 3.29 22.53 22.45
N THR A 398 2.17 21.92 22.80
CA THR A 398 1.64 21.99 24.18
C THR A 398 2.17 20.80 24.95
N LEU A 399 2.83 21.05 26.09
CA LEU A 399 3.38 19.99 26.94
C LEU A 399 2.89 20.16 28.37
N GLU A 400 2.63 19.03 29.02
CA GLU A 400 2.43 19.02 30.47
C GLU A 400 3.77 19.31 31.16
N VAL A 401 3.74 20.21 32.14
CA VAL A 401 4.94 20.67 32.83
C VAL A 401 4.72 20.67 34.35
N PRO A 402 5.74 20.31 35.15
CA PRO A 402 5.65 20.45 36.59
C PRO A 402 5.47 21.93 36.99
N GLY A 403 4.45 22.23 37.78
CA GLY A 403 4.19 23.58 38.28
C GLY A 403 2.70 23.90 38.50
N PRO A 404 2.37 25.15 38.89
CA PRO A 404 1.00 25.60 39.07
C PRO A 404 0.21 25.66 37.74
N GLU A 405 0.90 25.96 36.64
CA GLU A 405 0.36 25.80 35.27
C GLU A 405 0.67 24.38 34.79
N LYS A 406 -0.39 23.59 34.58
CA LYS A 406 -0.29 22.18 34.19
C LYS A 406 0.17 21.96 32.76
N GLU A 407 -0.20 22.88 31.85
CA GLU A 407 0.16 22.84 30.44
C GLU A 407 0.86 24.14 30.07
N ARG A 408 1.96 24.03 29.32
CA ARG A 408 2.62 25.19 28.70
C ARG A 408 2.77 24.98 27.21
N GLU A 409 2.64 26.10 26.51
CA GLU A 409 2.80 26.17 25.07
C GLU A 409 4.24 26.59 24.73
N PHE A 410 4.91 25.79 23.91
CA PHE A 410 6.29 25.99 23.48
C PHE A 410 6.32 26.26 21.98
N LYS A 411 7.03 27.32 21.59
CA LYS A 411 7.29 27.63 20.19
C LYS A 411 8.61 26.97 19.79
N LEU A 412 8.55 26.07 18.82
CA LEU A 412 9.75 25.46 18.25
C LEU A 412 10.32 26.37 17.16
N SER A 413 11.65 26.32 17.02
CA SER A 413 12.32 26.87 15.86
C SER A 413 11.76 26.21 14.59
N PRO A 414 11.48 26.96 13.52
CA PRO A 414 11.06 26.38 12.24
C PRO A 414 12.18 25.56 11.58
N GLU A 415 13.43 25.85 11.92
CA GLU A 415 14.60 25.07 11.47
C GLU A 415 14.95 24.02 12.54
N PRO A 416 14.84 22.72 12.23
CA PRO A 416 15.18 21.66 13.17
C PRO A 416 16.71 21.49 13.30
N ASP A 417 17.19 21.31 14.53
CA ASP A 417 18.62 21.06 14.81
C ASP A 417 19.13 19.76 14.18
N ALA A 418 18.25 18.76 14.03
CA ALA A 418 18.52 17.52 13.35
C ALA A 418 17.25 17.03 12.63
N LEU A 419 17.38 16.67 11.36
CA LEU A 419 16.27 16.17 10.56
C LEU A 419 16.59 14.78 10.00
N GLN A 420 15.74 13.81 10.32
CA GLN A 420 15.87 12.47 9.78
C GLN A 420 15.36 12.42 8.35
N THR A 421 16.26 12.13 7.42
CA THR A 421 15.93 12.06 5.98
C THR A 421 15.63 10.65 5.48
N SER A 422 15.85 9.63 6.32
CA SER A 422 15.38 8.27 6.08
C SER A 422 13.90 8.15 6.45
N LEU A 423 13.19 7.31 5.70
CA LEU A 423 11.81 6.94 5.95
C LEU A 423 11.71 5.99 7.15
N VAL A 424 12.65 5.04 7.26
CA VAL A 424 12.75 4.09 8.39
C VAL A 424 13.85 4.52 9.34
N SER A 425 13.56 4.44 10.64
CA SER A 425 14.51 4.54 11.74
C SER A 425 14.66 3.15 12.38
N GLN A 426 15.89 2.68 12.53
CA GLN A 426 16.15 1.70 13.60
C GLN A 426 16.40 2.54 14.84
N GLY A 427 15.56 2.38 15.87
CA GLY A 427 15.73 3.10 17.13
C GLY A 427 17.19 3.00 17.59
N ASN A 428 17.74 4.13 18.04
CA ASN A 428 19.11 4.19 18.55
C ASN A 428 19.33 3.24 19.73
#